data_AF-A0A8B9S6S1-F1
#
_entry.id   AF-A0A8B9S6S1-F1
#
_cell.length_a   1.000
_cell.length_b   1.000
_cell.length_c   1.000
_cell.angle_alpha   90.00
_cell.angle_beta   90.00
_cell.angle_gamma   90.00
#
_symmetry.space_group_name_H-M   'P 1'
#
loop_
_entity.id
_entity.type
_entity.pdbx_description
1 polymer ?
#
loop_
_entity_poly.entity_id
_entity_poly.type
_entity_poly.pdbx_seq_one_letter_code
_entity_poly.pdbx_strand_id
1 'polypeptide(L)'
;MEACTLTAYHCLAFVWYFFVSYSITLVRTEDRPSEVFPYGGQWKYLTVLNLVLQTVFYGVSFLADVLRLIKKLRCVKCVISSRDLLFSVLAFPVSTFVSISFWALYTYNRELVYPKSLDGIIPPWLNHAMHTAVLPFAFLEIFATPHRYPTKKKGLILLGFASFVYISWVLWIYSVTGEWVYPVFALFSPAGLAAFFAGSLAIIVCLYNFGEFLNRMMWEQPRDARP
;
A
#
# COMPACT_ATOMS: atom_id res chain seq x y z
N MET A 1 -7.49 22.45 1.64
CA MET A 1 -7.65 22.51 0.17
C MET A 1 -9.12 22.76 -0.17
N GLU A 2 -9.43 23.58 -1.19
CA GLU A 2 -10.82 23.80 -1.61
C GLU A 2 -11.48 22.49 -2.08
N ALA A 3 -12.80 22.36 -1.90
CA ALA A 3 -13.53 21.11 -2.16
C ALA A 3 -13.39 20.62 -3.62
N CYS A 4 -13.42 21.54 -4.59
CA CYS A 4 -13.22 21.20 -6.00
C CYS A 4 -11.79 20.72 -6.28
N THR A 5 -10.79 21.37 -5.68
CA THR A 5 -9.37 20.99 -5.83
C THR A 5 -9.08 19.62 -5.22
N LEU A 6 -9.67 19.32 -4.05
CA LEU A 6 -9.55 17.99 -3.42
C LEU A 6 -10.18 16.89 -4.28
N THR A 7 -11.37 17.16 -4.84
CA THR A 7 -12.06 16.22 -5.73
C THR A 7 -11.23 15.94 -6.99
N ALA A 8 -10.65 16.99 -7.59
CA ALA A 8 -9.78 16.86 -8.76
C ALA A 8 -8.51 16.06 -8.44
N TYR A 9 -7.87 16.32 -7.29
CA TYR A 9 -6.71 15.57 -6.82
C TYR A 9 -7.03 14.07 -6.66
N HIS A 10 -8.10 13.71 -5.96
CA HIS A 10 -8.48 12.29 -5.79
C HIS A 10 -8.86 11.63 -7.12
N CYS A 11 -9.51 12.35 -8.04
CA CYS A 11 -9.81 11.85 -9.39
C CYS A 11 -8.52 11.56 -10.17
N LEU A 12 -7.58 12.51 -10.20
CA LEU A 12 -6.30 12.34 -10.89
C LEU A 12 -5.47 11.20 -10.29
N ALA A 13 -5.42 11.10 -8.96
CA ALA A 13 -4.76 10.00 -8.27
C ALA A 13 -5.41 8.65 -8.58
N PHE A 14 -6.74 8.59 -8.61
CA PHE A 14 -7.48 7.38 -8.99
C PHE A 14 -7.16 6.94 -10.43
N VAL A 15 -7.21 7.86 -11.39
CA VAL A 15 -6.86 7.59 -12.79
C VAL A 15 -5.40 7.14 -12.92
N TRP A 16 -4.48 7.78 -12.20
CA TRP A 16 -3.07 7.40 -12.17
C TRP A 16 -2.87 5.97 -11.67
N TYR A 17 -3.43 5.61 -10.51
CA TYR A 17 -3.28 4.26 -9.97
C TYR A 17 -3.99 3.19 -10.80
N PHE A 18 -5.12 3.54 -11.42
CA PHE A 18 -5.78 2.67 -12.39
C PHE A 18 -4.88 2.42 -13.61
N PHE A 19 -4.27 3.47 -14.17
CA PHE A 19 -3.34 3.38 -15.30
C PHE A 19 -2.10 2.54 -14.97
N VAL A 20 -1.48 2.76 -13.80
CA VAL A 20 -0.33 1.99 -13.33
C VAL A 20 -0.70 0.51 -13.15
N SER A 21 -1.84 0.23 -12.51
CA SER A 21 -2.33 -1.14 -12.32
C SER A 21 -2.63 -1.83 -13.66
N TYR A 22 -3.25 -1.12 -14.60
CA TYR A 22 -3.48 -1.62 -15.96
C TYR A 22 -2.18 -1.89 -16.71
N SER A 23 -1.20 -1.00 -16.61
CA SER A 23 0.11 -1.16 -17.26
C SER A 23 0.83 -2.44 -16.78
N ILE A 24 0.71 -2.78 -15.50
CA ILE A 24 1.23 -4.05 -14.95
C ILE A 24 0.55 -5.26 -15.59
N THR A 25 -0.75 -5.18 -15.88
CA THR A 25 -1.47 -6.26 -16.58
C THR A 25 -1.05 -6.41 -18.04
N LEU A 26 -0.62 -5.32 -18.70
CA LEU A 26 -0.11 -5.37 -20.07
C LEU A 26 1.29 -5.97 -20.16
N VAL A 27 2.17 -5.65 -19.20
CA VAL A 27 3.51 -6.27 -19.08
C VAL A 27 3.41 -7.80 -18.99
N ARG A 28 2.30 -8.33 -18.47
CA ARG A 28 2.04 -9.77 -18.43
C ARG A 28 1.71 -10.35 -19.81
N THR A 29 0.99 -9.62 -20.66
CA THR A 29 0.43 -10.16 -21.90
C THR A 29 1.41 -10.15 -23.07
N GLU A 30 2.32 -9.18 -23.15
CA GLU A 30 3.20 -9.05 -24.32
C GLU A 30 4.49 -9.88 -24.23
N ASP A 31 5.00 -10.16 -23.03
CA ASP A 31 6.43 -10.52 -22.88
C ASP A 31 6.80 -11.97 -22.54
N ARG A 32 5.90 -12.96 -22.32
CA ARG A 32 6.37 -14.37 -22.12
C ARG A 32 5.38 -15.55 -22.03
N PRO A 33 5.88 -16.80 -22.28
CA PRO A 33 5.19 -18.07 -22.06
C PRO A 33 5.08 -18.44 -20.57
N SER A 34 4.18 -19.38 -20.29
CA SER A 34 3.66 -19.92 -19.02
C SER A 34 4.61 -20.23 -17.84
N GLU A 35 5.94 -20.07 -17.94
CA GLU A 35 6.90 -20.59 -16.95
C GLU A 35 7.35 -19.59 -15.86
N VAL A 36 7.15 -18.27 -16.04
CA VAL A 36 7.68 -17.27 -15.07
C VAL A 36 6.71 -16.94 -13.92
N PHE A 37 5.42 -17.26 -14.06
CA PHE A 37 4.42 -17.08 -12.99
C PHE A 37 3.52 -18.31 -12.78
N PRO A 38 4.07 -19.49 -12.42
CA PRO A 38 3.30 -20.74 -12.45
C PRO A 38 2.23 -20.84 -11.35
N TYR A 39 2.31 -20.06 -10.27
CA TYR A 39 1.30 -20.04 -9.21
C TYR A 39 1.22 -18.67 -8.53
N GLY A 40 0.00 -18.17 -8.30
CA GLY A 40 -0.24 -16.86 -7.65
C GLY A 40 -0.03 -15.63 -8.53
N GLY A 41 0.49 -15.76 -9.75
CA GLY A 41 0.59 -14.66 -10.72
C GLY A 41 1.35 -13.45 -10.18
N GLN A 42 0.88 -12.25 -10.52
CA GLN A 42 1.37 -10.98 -9.96
C GLN A 42 0.80 -10.71 -8.54
N TRP A 43 -0.30 -11.38 -8.17
CA TRP A 43 -0.98 -11.23 -6.89
C TRP A 43 -0.17 -11.76 -5.69
N LYS A 44 0.93 -12.46 -5.94
CA LYS A 44 1.89 -12.84 -4.89
C LYS A 44 2.69 -11.65 -4.35
N TYR A 45 2.88 -10.59 -5.13
CA TYR A 45 3.72 -9.47 -4.73
C TYR A 45 2.94 -8.41 -3.96
N LEU A 46 3.45 -8.06 -2.77
CA LEU A 46 2.88 -7.00 -1.95
C LEU A 46 2.79 -5.66 -2.69
N THR A 47 3.76 -5.35 -3.56
CA THR A 47 3.75 -4.14 -4.37
C THR A 47 2.51 -4.06 -5.26
N VAL A 48 2.12 -5.16 -5.90
CA VAL A 48 0.92 -5.22 -6.77
C VAL A 48 -0.34 -5.08 -5.94
N LEU A 49 -0.42 -5.77 -4.80
CA LEU A 49 -1.53 -5.64 -3.86
C LEU A 49 -1.66 -4.19 -3.34
N ASN A 50 -0.54 -3.52 -3.06
CA ASN A 50 -0.51 -2.13 -2.65
C ASN A 50 -1.07 -1.21 -3.76
N LEU A 51 -0.77 -1.44 -5.03
CA LEU A 51 -1.30 -0.61 -6.12
C LEU A 51 -2.81 -0.76 -6.30
N VAL A 52 -3.32 -1.98 -6.15
CA VAL A 52 -4.77 -2.23 -6.12
C VAL A 52 -5.40 -1.54 -4.92
N LEU A 53 -4.76 -1.62 -3.74
CA LEU A 53 -5.20 -0.90 -2.55
C LEU A 53 -5.21 0.62 -2.76
N GLN A 54 -4.18 1.21 -3.39
CA GLN A 54 -4.16 2.65 -3.72
C GLN A 54 -5.30 3.00 -4.69
N THR A 55 -5.52 2.18 -5.72
CA THR A 55 -6.62 2.37 -6.69
C THR A 55 -7.98 2.37 -5.99
N VAL A 56 -8.23 1.38 -5.11
CA VAL A 56 -9.47 1.30 -4.31
C VAL A 56 -9.58 2.49 -3.37
N PHE A 57 -8.51 2.85 -2.67
CA PHE A 57 -8.48 3.98 -1.74
C PHE A 57 -8.86 5.29 -2.45
N TYR A 58 -8.17 5.66 -3.53
CA TYR A 58 -8.45 6.90 -4.25
C TYR A 58 -9.81 6.88 -4.94
N GLY A 59 -10.30 5.72 -5.38
CA GLY A 59 -11.67 5.57 -5.87
C GLY A 59 -12.72 5.84 -4.79
N VAL A 60 -12.51 5.34 -3.58
CA VAL A 60 -13.38 5.61 -2.42
C VAL A 60 -13.28 7.08 -2.00
N SER A 61 -12.09 7.68 -2.01
CA SER A 61 -11.88 9.11 -1.72
C SER A 61 -12.60 10.00 -2.72
N PHE A 62 -12.44 9.75 -4.02
CA PHE A 62 -13.14 10.46 -5.09
C PHE A 62 -14.67 10.32 -4.96
N LEU A 63 -15.16 9.11 -4.68
CA LEU A 63 -16.60 8.89 -4.44
C LEU A 63 -17.10 9.67 -3.21
N ALA A 64 -16.32 9.71 -2.13
CA ALA A 64 -16.68 10.48 -0.93
C ALA A 64 -16.85 11.96 -1.26
N ASP A 65 -15.96 12.53 -2.06
CA ASP A 65 -15.98 13.93 -2.46
C ASP A 65 -17.14 14.26 -3.39
N VAL A 66 -17.37 13.44 -4.42
CA VAL A 66 -18.53 13.61 -5.32
C VAL A 66 -19.84 13.56 -4.53
N LEU A 67 -19.99 12.59 -3.62
CA LEU A 67 -21.18 12.47 -2.78
C LEU A 67 -21.38 13.69 -1.85
N ARG A 68 -20.28 14.33 -1.39
CA ARG A 68 -20.34 15.59 -0.63
C ARG A 68 -20.83 16.74 -1.51
N LEU A 69 -20.30 16.87 -2.72
CA LEU A 69 -20.68 17.93 -3.67
C LEU A 69 -22.17 17.86 -4.05
N ILE A 70 -22.71 16.65 -4.24
CA ILE A 70 -24.14 16.44 -4.55
C ILE A 70 -25.04 16.36 -3.31
N LYS A 71 -24.53 16.72 -2.12
CA LYS A 71 -25.26 16.79 -0.84
C LYS A 71 -25.96 15.49 -0.40
N LYS A 72 -25.47 14.30 -0.77
CA LYS A 72 -26.02 12.99 -0.37
C LYS A 72 -25.52 12.52 1.01
N LEU A 73 -25.87 13.28 2.05
CA LEU A 73 -25.26 13.21 3.40
C LEU A 73 -25.26 11.82 4.08
N ARG A 74 -26.27 10.96 3.84
CA ARG A 74 -26.35 9.63 4.48
C ARG A 74 -25.31 8.65 3.94
N CYS A 75 -25.16 8.55 2.62
CA CYS A 75 -24.16 7.69 1.97
C CYS A 75 -22.74 8.17 2.24
N VAL A 76 -22.53 9.49 2.29
CA VAL A 76 -21.24 10.14 2.53
C VAL A 76 -20.56 9.64 3.82
N LYS A 77 -21.30 9.49 4.92
CA LYS A 77 -20.72 9.09 6.22
C LYS A 77 -20.06 7.70 6.17
N CYS A 78 -20.73 6.73 5.54
CA CYS A 78 -20.20 5.38 5.40
C CYS A 78 -18.96 5.38 4.50
N VAL A 79 -19.01 6.07 3.36
CA VAL A 79 -17.88 6.14 2.42
C VAL A 79 -16.66 6.84 3.05
N ILE A 80 -16.85 7.94 3.79
CA ILE A 80 -15.76 8.58 4.55
C ILE A 80 -15.19 7.63 5.61
N SER A 81 -16.04 6.92 6.35
CA SER A 81 -15.55 5.98 7.36
C SER A 81 -14.73 4.85 6.73
N SER A 82 -15.13 4.35 5.56
CA SER A 82 -14.37 3.36 4.80
C SER A 82 -13.06 3.94 4.28
N ARG A 83 -13.08 5.15 3.72
CA ARG A 83 -11.89 5.89 3.28
C ARG A 83 -10.86 6.01 4.41
N ASP A 84 -11.30 6.51 5.56
CA ASP A 84 -10.41 6.75 6.71
C ASP A 84 -9.83 5.43 7.25
N LEU A 85 -10.63 4.36 7.28
CA LEU A 85 -10.16 3.04 7.68
C LEU A 85 -9.13 2.48 6.67
N LEU A 86 -9.43 2.54 5.37
CA LEU A 86 -8.54 2.09 4.30
C LEU A 86 -7.20 2.81 4.37
N PHE A 87 -7.23 4.14 4.50
CA PHE A 87 -6.02 4.94 4.58
C PHE A 87 -5.19 4.62 5.81
N SER A 88 -5.80 4.74 6.99
CA SER A 88 -5.10 4.64 8.27
C SER A 88 -4.54 3.26 8.54
N VAL A 89 -5.30 2.21 8.23
CA VAL A 89 -4.93 0.83 8.56
C VAL A 89 -4.05 0.21 7.48
N LEU A 90 -4.28 0.53 6.20
CA LEU A 90 -3.64 -0.18 5.09
C LEU A 90 -2.84 0.75 4.18
N ALA A 91 -3.49 1.72 3.52
CA ALA A 91 -2.88 2.43 2.39
C ALA A 91 -1.61 3.19 2.79
N PHE A 92 -1.62 3.90 3.93
CA PHE A 92 -0.43 4.61 4.42
C PHE A 92 0.69 3.66 4.91
N PRO A 93 0.45 2.75 5.88
CA PRO A 93 1.53 1.90 6.39
C PRO A 93 2.09 0.94 5.34
N VAL A 94 1.24 0.36 4.47
CA VAL A 94 1.69 -0.58 3.43
C VAL A 94 2.48 0.14 2.33
N SER A 95 2.02 1.30 1.83
CA SER A 95 2.78 2.05 0.81
C SER A 95 4.16 2.49 1.33
N THR A 96 4.21 2.93 2.58
CA THR A 96 5.45 3.32 3.24
C THR A 96 6.38 2.13 3.42
N PHE A 97 5.84 0.99 3.87
CA PHE A 97 6.61 -0.25 4.01
C PHE A 97 7.15 -0.73 2.66
N VAL A 98 6.31 -0.80 1.62
CA VAL A 98 6.70 -1.23 0.26
C VAL A 98 7.82 -0.35 -0.26
N SER A 99 7.69 0.98 -0.16
CA SER A 99 8.69 1.90 -0.68
C SER A 99 10.04 1.76 0.05
N ILE A 100 10.02 1.85 1.38
CA ILE A 100 11.25 1.83 2.19
C ILE A 100 11.94 0.46 2.08
N SER A 101 11.19 -0.64 2.24
CA SER A 101 11.77 -1.99 2.18
C SER A 101 12.32 -2.32 0.79
N PHE A 102 11.61 -1.95 -0.28
CA PHE A 102 12.09 -2.16 -1.63
C PHE A 102 13.40 -1.43 -1.86
N TRP A 103 13.47 -0.11 -1.62
CA TRP A 103 14.68 0.66 -1.90
C TRP A 103 15.84 0.32 -0.96
N ALA A 104 15.57 -0.07 0.29
CA ALA A 104 16.60 -0.57 1.20
C ALA A 104 17.22 -1.88 0.67
N LEU A 105 16.40 -2.86 0.28
CA LEU A 105 16.89 -4.12 -0.28
C LEU A 105 17.52 -3.92 -1.66
N TYR A 106 16.92 -3.07 -2.50
CA TYR A 106 17.41 -2.76 -3.84
C TYR A 106 18.82 -2.15 -3.81
N THR A 107 19.04 -1.17 -2.93
CA THR A 107 20.34 -0.50 -2.81
C THR A 107 21.39 -1.39 -2.13
N TYR A 108 20.99 -2.24 -1.18
CA TYR A 108 21.90 -3.21 -0.55
C TYR A 108 22.32 -4.31 -1.53
N ASN A 109 21.34 -5.01 -2.10
CA ASN A 109 21.53 -6.00 -3.16
C ASN A 109 20.20 -6.25 -3.88
N ARG A 110 20.05 -5.67 -5.08
CA ARG A 110 18.82 -5.78 -5.86
C ARG A 110 18.35 -7.19 -6.17
N GLU A 111 19.24 -8.17 -6.26
CA GLU A 111 18.85 -9.57 -6.55
C GLU A 111 17.94 -10.16 -5.46
N LEU A 112 17.88 -9.56 -4.27
CA LEU A 112 17.03 -9.98 -3.16
C LEU A 112 15.53 -9.68 -3.36
N VAL A 113 15.20 -8.69 -4.19
CA VAL A 113 13.82 -8.17 -4.35
C VAL A 113 13.44 -7.86 -5.81
N TYR A 114 14.42 -7.48 -6.62
CA TYR A 114 14.26 -7.09 -8.02
C TYR A 114 15.45 -7.56 -8.88
N PRO A 115 15.48 -8.87 -9.23
CA PRO A 115 16.55 -9.45 -10.05
C PRO A 115 16.71 -8.76 -11.41
N LYS A 116 17.92 -8.80 -11.98
CA LYS A 116 18.20 -8.22 -13.32
C LYS A 116 17.31 -8.75 -14.43
N SER A 117 16.79 -9.98 -14.30
CA SER A 117 15.85 -10.56 -15.27
C SER A 117 14.56 -9.74 -15.43
N LEU A 118 14.21 -8.90 -14.45
CA LEU A 118 13.06 -8.00 -14.51
C LEU A 118 13.32 -6.70 -15.28
N ASP A 119 14.56 -6.33 -15.58
CA ASP A 119 14.88 -5.07 -16.28
C ASP A 119 14.32 -5.04 -17.71
N GLY A 120 14.24 -6.22 -18.36
CA GLY A 120 13.65 -6.38 -19.68
C GLY A 120 12.13 -6.59 -19.65
N ILE A 121 11.49 -6.53 -18.49
CA ILE A 121 10.06 -6.82 -18.30
C ILE A 121 9.34 -5.59 -17.73
N ILE A 122 9.89 -4.99 -16.67
CA ILE A 122 9.27 -3.84 -16.00
C ILE A 122 10.05 -2.59 -16.41
N PRO A 123 9.45 -1.68 -17.19
CA PRO A 123 10.13 -0.47 -17.61
C PRO A 123 10.46 0.42 -16.39
N PRO A 124 11.54 1.21 -16.42
CA PRO A 124 11.99 1.98 -15.27
C PRO A 124 10.93 2.91 -14.67
N TRP A 125 10.13 3.57 -15.52
CA TRP A 125 9.04 4.44 -15.06
C TRP A 125 8.01 3.68 -14.23
N LEU A 126 7.69 2.45 -14.63
CA LEU A 126 6.71 1.62 -13.95
C LEU A 126 7.28 1.15 -12.62
N ASN A 127 8.54 0.74 -12.59
CA ASN A 127 9.23 0.42 -11.33
C ASN A 127 9.17 1.59 -10.32
N HIS A 128 9.44 2.82 -10.77
CA HIS A 128 9.30 4.01 -9.92
C HIS A 128 7.85 4.32 -9.53
N ALA A 129 6.88 4.13 -10.43
CA ALA A 129 5.47 4.29 -10.09
C ALA A 129 5.03 3.30 -8.99
N MET A 130 5.55 2.08 -9.03
CA MET A 130 5.24 1.00 -8.10
C MET A 130 5.90 1.15 -6.73
N HIS A 131 7.15 1.63 -6.68
CA HIS A 131 7.98 1.60 -5.47
C HIS A 131 8.37 2.99 -4.95
N THR A 132 8.42 4.03 -5.79
CA THR A 132 8.76 5.40 -5.36
C THR A 132 7.52 6.23 -5.15
N ALA A 133 6.67 6.36 -6.19
CA ALA A 133 5.56 7.31 -6.19
C ALA A 133 4.52 7.05 -5.08
N VAL A 134 4.35 5.79 -4.67
CA VAL A 134 3.42 5.40 -3.60
C VAL A 134 3.66 6.16 -2.28
N LEU A 135 4.90 6.53 -1.98
CA LEU A 135 5.26 7.21 -0.74
C LEU A 135 4.91 8.72 -0.76
N PRO A 136 5.32 9.53 -1.77
CA PRO A 136 4.84 10.90 -1.91
C PRO A 136 3.32 11.02 -1.92
N PHE A 137 2.60 10.15 -2.65
CA PHE A 137 1.14 10.14 -2.63
C PHE A 137 0.57 9.90 -1.23
N ALA A 138 1.14 8.94 -0.48
CA ALA A 138 0.70 8.68 0.89
C ALA A 138 0.88 9.89 1.82
N PHE A 139 1.99 10.62 1.70
CA PHE A 139 2.22 11.84 2.47
C PHE A 139 1.33 13.00 2.01
N LEU A 140 1.20 13.22 0.69
CA LEU A 140 0.30 14.21 0.11
C LEU A 140 -1.13 14.03 0.61
N GLU A 141 -1.59 12.79 0.75
CA GLU A 141 -2.90 12.50 1.32
C GLU A 141 -3.03 12.97 2.77
N ILE A 142 -2.04 12.73 3.63
CA ILE A 142 -2.08 13.24 5.02
C ILE A 142 -2.16 14.77 5.00
N PHE A 143 -1.41 15.44 4.11
CA PHE A 143 -1.45 16.91 3.96
C PHE A 143 -2.77 17.43 3.39
N ALA A 144 -3.44 16.64 2.55
CA ALA A 144 -4.66 17.03 1.85
C ALA A 144 -5.93 16.82 2.68
N THR A 145 -5.97 15.71 3.44
CA THR A 145 -7.20 15.21 4.06
C THR A 145 -6.97 14.82 5.54
N PRO A 146 -7.77 15.34 6.48
CA PRO A 146 -7.79 14.79 7.84
C PRO A 146 -8.48 13.43 7.86
N HIS A 147 -7.78 12.41 8.36
CA HIS A 147 -8.33 11.07 8.53
C HIS A 147 -8.64 10.74 9.99
N ARG A 148 -9.77 10.07 10.22
CA ARG A 148 -10.13 9.56 11.55
C ARG A 148 -9.61 8.14 11.73
N TYR A 149 -8.52 8.01 12.47
CA TYR A 149 -7.97 6.71 12.84
C TYR A 149 -8.97 5.95 13.73
N PRO A 150 -9.12 4.62 13.55
CA PRO A 150 -9.91 3.80 14.45
C PRO A 150 -9.27 3.76 15.86
N THR A 151 -9.97 3.15 16.83
CA THR A 151 -9.33 2.86 18.13
C THR A 151 -8.06 2.03 17.90
N LYS A 152 -7.00 2.31 18.67
CA LYS A 152 -5.69 1.66 18.51
C LYS A 152 -5.81 0.14 18.40
N LYS A 153 -6.57 -0.48 19.32
CA LYS A 153 -6.84 -1.92 19.32
C LYS A 153 -7.46 -2.39 18.00
N LYS A 154 -8.49 -1.71 17.49
CA LYS A 154 -9.15 -2.08 16.22
C LYS A 154 -8.20 -1.92 15.04
N GLY A 155 -7.47 -0.81 14.97
CA GLY A 155 -6.49 -0.56 13.90
C GLY A 155 -5.41 -1.64 13.85
N LEU A 156 -4.80 -1.97 14.99
CA LEU A 156 -3.76 -3.00 15.08
C LEU A 156 -4.28 -4.41 14.81
N ILE A 157 -5.51 -4.76 15.23
CA ILE A 157 -6.12 -6.05 14.89
C ILE A 157 -6.31 -6.17 13.38
N LEU A 158 -6.84 -5.14 12.73
CA LEU A 158 -7.08 -5.18 11.28
C LEU A 158 -5.78 -5.21 10.48
N LEU A 159 -4.77 -4.41 10.88
CA LEU A 159 -3.44 -4.43 10.27
C LEU A 159 -2.75 -5.79 10.46
N GLY A 160 -2.82 -6.35 11.67
CA GLY A 160 -2.28 -7.66 11.98
C GLY A 160 -2.97 -8.77 11.19
N PHE A 161 -4.30 -8.72 11.06
CA PHE A 161 -5.06 -9.65 10.24
C PHE A 161 -4.66 -9.57 8.76
N ALA A 162 -4.57 -8.37 8.18
CA ALA A 162 -4.13 -8.19 6.80
C ALA A 162 -2.70 -8.72 6.58
N SER A 163 -1.79 -8.44 7.53
CA SER A 163 -0.41 -8.95 7.51
C SER A 163 -0.38 -10.49 7.57
N PHE A 164 -1.18 -11.09 8.46
CA PHE A 164 -1.30 -12.53 8.60
C PHE A 164 -1.83 -13.19 7.32
N VAL A 165 -2.85 -12.61 6.68
CA VAL A 165 -3.39 -13.10 5.41
C VAL A 165 -2.31 -13.09 4.32
N TYR A 166 -1.55 -12.00 4.21
CA TYR A 166 -0.48 -11.92 3.20
C TYR A 166 0.68 -12.89 3.48
N ILE A 167 1.14 -12.99 4.72
CA ILE A 167 2.20 -13.95 5.11
C ILE A 167 1.74 -15.39 4.85
N SER A 168 0.50 -15.72 5.22
CA SER A 168 -0.08 -17.04 4.95
C SER A 168 -0.12 -17.34 3.46
N TRP A 169 -0.44 -16.35 2.63
CA TRP A 169 -0.44 -16.49 1.18
C TRP A 169 0.96 -16.75 0.62
N VAL A 170 1.98 -16.01 1.08
CA VAL A 170 3.38 -16.21 0.71
C VAL A 170 3.87 -17.62 1.09
N LEU A 171 3.60 -18.05 2.33
CA LEU A 171 3.97 -19.38 2.82
C LEU A 171 3.26 -20.50 2.05
N TRP A 172 1.97 -20.29 1.74
CA TRP A 172 1.19 -21.21 0.93
C TRP A 172 1.79 -21.38 -0.47
N ILE A 173 2.15 -20.29 -1.15
CA ILE A 173 2.81 -20.35 -2.46
C ILE A 173 4.07 -21.20 -2.39
N TYR A 174 4.94 -20.96 -1.40
CA TYR A 174 6.15 -21.77 -1.21
C TYR A 174 5.83 -23.24 -0.96
N SER A 175 4.84 -23.54 -0.13
CA SER A 175 4.45 -24.92 0.18
C SER A 175 3.95 -25.71 -1.04
N VAL A 176 3.35 -25.02 -2.02
CA VAL A 176 2.82 -25.64 -3.25
C VAL A 176 3.87 -25.70 -4.35
N THR A 177 4.73 -24.69 -4.46
CA THR A 177 5.65 -24.53 -5.60
C THR A 177 7.10 -24.89 -5.31
N GLY A 178 7.52 -24.88 -4.05
CA GLY A 178 8.93 -24.94 -3.66
C GLY A 178 9.71 -23.65 -3.90
N GLU A 179 9.07 -22.61 -4.44
CA GLU A 179 9.71 -21.35 -4.85
C GLU A 179 9.26 -20.18 -3.98
N TRP A 180 10.22 -19.34 -3.57
CA TRP A 180 9.93 -18.16 -2.76
C TRP A 180 9.40 -17.01 -3.61
N VAL A 181 8.44 -16.26 -3.06
CA VAL A 181 7.92 -15.04 -3.69
C VAL A 181 9.01 -13.98 -3.87
N TYR A 182 9.88 -13.85 -2.86
CA TYR A 182 11.03 -12.95 -2.86
C TYR A 182 12.31 -13.75 -2.63
N PRO A 183 13.37 -13.58 -3.45
CA PRO A 183 14.63 -14.30 -3.30
C PRO A 183 15.25 -14.18 -1.90
N VAL A 184 15.06 -13.04 -1.21
CA VAL A 184 15.54 -12.83 0.16
C VAL A 184 15.10 -13.90 1.15
N PHE A 185 13.92 -14.52 0.94
CA PHE A 185 13.41 -15.56 1.85
C PHE A 185 14.22 -16.86 1.80
N ALA A 186 14.84 -17.17 0.66
CA ALA A 186 15.67 -18.35 0.49
C ALA A 186 16.94 -18.32 1.37
N LEU A 187 17.33 -17.14 1.86
CA LEU A 187 18.53 -16.97 2.69
C LEU A 187 18.31 -17.35 4.15
N PHE A 188 17.07 -17.52 4.58
CA PHE A 188 16.75 -17.72 5.99
C PHE A 188 16.40 -19.17 6.30
N SER A 189 16.81 -19.62 7.49
CA SER A 189 16.22 -20.82 8.12
C SER A 189 14.75 -20.56 8.51
N PRO A 190 13.97 -21.58 8.88
CA PRO A 190 12.60 -21.38 9.35
C PRO A 190 12.50 -20.39 10.54
N ALA A 191 13.45 -20.46 11.48
CA ALA A 191 13.53 -19.49 12.58
C ALA A 191 13.89 -18.09 12.09
N GLY A 192 14.79 -17.97 11.11
CA GLY A 192 15.12 -16.70 10.47
C GLY A 192 13.93 -16.07 9.74
N LEU A 193 13.11 -16.87 9.04
CA LEU A 193 11.89 -16.40 8.39
C LEU A 193 10.86 -15.91 9.42
N ALA A 194 10.66 -16.66 10.51
CA ALA A 194 9.79 -16.24 11.59
C ALA A 194 10.24 -14.89 12.17
N ALA A 195 11.54 -14.71 12.41
CA ALA A 195 12.11 -13.45 12.87
C ALA A 195 11.94 -12.32 11.83
N PHE A 196 12.13 -12.60 10.54
CA PHE A 196 11.95 -11.64 9.46
C PHE A 196 10.49 -11.14 9.38
N PHE A 197 9.51 -12.05 9.43
CA PHE A 197 8.10 -11.69 9.41
C PHE A 197 7.67 -10.95 10.68
N ALA A 198 8.17 -11.36 11.85
CA ALA A 198 7.92 -10.65 13.10
C ALA A 198 8.51 -9.23 13.08
N GLY A 199 9.73 -9.06 12.57
CA GLY A 199 10.37 -7.76 12.38
C GLY A 199 9.60 -6.88 11.39
N SER A 200 9.15 -7.45 10.27
CA SER A 200 8.32 -6.73 9.29
C SER A 200 7.00 -6.26 9.88
N LEU A 201 6.35 -7.10 10.71
CA LEU A 201 5.14 -6.73 11.44
C LEU A 201 5.41 -5.63 12.48
N ALA A 202 6.54 -5.67 13.18
CA ALA A 202 6.91 -4.59 14.08
C ALA A 202 7.10 -3.26 13.33
N ILE A 203 7.79 -3.28 12.18
CA ILE A 203 7.98 -2.10 11.32
C ILE A 203 6.62 -1.56 10.85
N ILE A 204 5.72 -2.40 10.33
CA ILE A 204 4.44 -1.91 9.81
C ILE A 204 3.55 -1.34 10.93
N VAL A 205 3.65 -1.88 12.15
CA VAL A 205 3.01 -1.31 13.34
C VAL A 205 3.64 0.06 13.68
N CYS A 206 4.97 0.20 13.63
CA CYS A 206 5.61 1.50 13.81
C CYS A 206 5.14 2.52 12.75
N LEU A 207 5.01 2.11 11.49
CA LEU A 207 4.52 2.97 10.41
C LEU A 207 3.05 3.38 10.59
N TYR A 208 2.19 2.47 11.08
CA TYR A 208 0.82 2.82 11.46
C TYR A 208 0.80 3.91 12.54
N ASN A 209 1.61 3.73 13.59
CA ASN A 209 1.71 4.72 14.68
C ASN A 209 2.27 6.06 14.18
N PHE A 210 3.25 6.01 13.28
CA PHE A 210 3.84 7.19 12.67
C PHE A 210 2.81 7.96 11.83
N GLY A 211 2.03 7.27 11.00
CA GLY A 211 0.94 7.89 10.25
C GLY A 211 -0.10 8.55 11.15
N GLU A 212 -0.49 7.87 12.24
CA GLU A 212 -1.40 8.44 13.23
C GLU A 212 -0.80 9.69 13.88
N PHE A 213 0.47 9.64 14.27
CA PHE A 213 1.20 10.80 14.82
C PHE A 213 1.21 11.98 13.85
N LEU A 214 1.56 11.77 12.59
CA LEU A 214 1.58 12.83 11.57
C LEU A 214 0.20 13.43 11.35
N ASN A 215 -0.84 12.60 11.24
CA ASN A 215 -2.21 13.06 11.06
C ASN A 215 -2.67 13.92 12.26
N ARG A 216 -2.33 13.51 13.49
CA ARG A 216 -2.64 14.31 14.69
C ARG A 216 -1.87 15.63 14.71
N MET A 217 -0.56 15.57 14.43
CA MET A 217 0.30 16.76 14.43
C MET A 217 -0.19 17.85 13.47
N MET A 218 -0.78 17.46 12.33
CA MET A 218 -1.25 18.42 11.33
C MET A 218 -2.68 18.90 11.54
N TRP A 219 -3.57 18.05 12.09
CA TRP A 219 -5.00 18.31 12.11
C TRP A 219 -5.62 18.43 13.50
N GLU A 220 -4.94 17.98 14.56
CA GLU A 220 -5.37 18.19 15.95
C GLU A 220 -4.74 19.46 16.51
N GLN A 221 -5.57 20.45 16.84
CA GLN A 221 -5.15 21.64 17.59
C GLN A 221 -4.80 21.23 19.03
N PRO A 222 -3.79 21.84 19.68
CA PRO A 222 -3.60 21.71 21.12
C PRO A 222 -4.90 22.11 21.82
N ARG A 223 -5.46 21.21 22.63
CA ARG A 223 -6.51 21.61 23.57
C ARG A 223 -5.83 22.54 24.58
N ASP A 224 -6.39 23.74 24.73
CA ASP A 224 -6.03 24.80 25.69
C ASP A 224 -5.06 25.88 25.19
N ALA A 225 -5.60 26.75 24.32
CA ALA A 225 -5.37 28.19 24.40
C ALA A 225 -6.74 28.88 24.37
N ARG A 226 -7.53 28.74 25.44
CA ARG A 226 -8.60 29.67 25.78
C ARG A 226 -8.16 30.40 27.06
N PRO A 227 -8.04 31.74 27.03
CA PRO A 227 -7.74 32.52 28.23
C PRO A 227 -8.84 32.40 29.27
#